data_AF-X5E3Y9-F1
#
_entry.id   AF-X5E3Y9-F1
#
_cell.length_a   1.000
_cell.length_b   1.000
_cell.length_c   1.000
_cell.angle_alpha   90.00
_cell.angle_beta   90.00
_cell.angle_gamma   90.00
#
_symmetry.space_group_name_H-M   'P 1'
#
loop_
_entity.id
_entity.type
_entity.pdbx_description
1 polymer ?
#
loop_
_entity_poly.entity_id
_entity_poly.type
_entity_poly.pdbx_seq_one_letter_code
_entity_poly.pdbx_strand_id
1 'polypeptide(L)'
;MKYLSKTFTKNLFDACTGANSKTVKIFLIVGLLLFPGLKLMAQSNCEVLVIGSTGLMLWVPEFFTKFLPGWLINVTQIIHSDETLPAVGFIFTIHFFNTHLRPESFPMATVIFTGYVLEEEYKKDRPHEYEQFVKSGKINDVRVEKEFTKEQMKTIRIFGFTALFAGVIMTILIIYSLIFH
;
A
#
# COMPACT_ATOMS: atom_id res chain seq x y z
N MET A 1 -23.16 -13.25 -9.81
CA MET A 1 -23.38 -11.94 -9.12
C MET A 1 -22.92 -10.81 -10.04
N LYS A 2 -23.45 -9.59 -9.87
CA LYS A 2 -23.04 -8.41 -10.67
C LYS A 2 -21.84 -7.72 -10.02
N TYR A 3 -20.79 -7.55 -10.80
CA TYR A 3 -19.54 -6.89 -10.41
C TYR A 3 -19.27 -5.69 -11.29
N LEU A 4 -18.45 -4.77 -10.80
CA LEU A 4 -17.86 -3.70 -11.60
C LEU A 4 -16.37 -3.99 -11.81
N SER A 5 -15.91 -3.92 -13.07
CA SER A 5 -14.51 -4.14 -13.45
C SER A 5 -13.66 -2.90 -13.16
N LYS A 6 -12.60 -3.06 -12.35
CA LYS A 6 -11.64 -1.99 -12.05
C LYS A 6 -10.78 -1.57 -13.24
N THR A 7 -10.67 -2.39 -14.30
CA THR A 7 -9.88 -2.05 -15.49
C THR A 7 -10.40 -0.76 -16.16
N PHE A 8 -11.66 -0.42 -15.94
CA PHE A 8 -12.28 0.83 -16.39
C PHE A 8 -12.41 1.91 -15.30
N THR A 9 -12.24 1.58 -14.02
CA THR A 9 -12.03 2.58 -12.95
C THR A 9 -10.56 2.98 -12.92
N LYS A 10 -10.01 3.37 -14.08
CA LYS A 10 -8.72 4.06 -14.17
C LYS A 10 -8.87 5.34 -13.36
N ASN A 11 -8.47 5.25 -12.10
CA ASN A 11 -8.15 6.31 -11.13
C ASN A 11 -7.76 5.64 -9.79
N LEU A 12 -7.10 4.47 -9.84
CA LEU A 12 -6.61 3.80 -8.63
C LEU A 12 -5.56 4.66 -7.91
N PHE A 13 -4.87 5.54 -8.65
CA PHE A 13 -3.96 6.54 -8.11
C PHE A 13 -4.70 7.69 -7.39
N ASP A 14 -5.85 8.13 -7.90
CA ASP A 14 -6.67 9.17 -7.26
C ASP A 14 -7.39 8.67 -6.00
N ALA A 15 -7.69 7.37 -5.94
CA ALA A 15 -8.30 6.76 -4.76
C ALA A 15 -7.34 6.63 -3.57
N CYS A 16 -6.03 6.55 -3.81
CA CYS A 16 -5.01 6.57 -2.76
C CYS A 16 -4.70 7.98 -2.26
N THR A 17 -4.96 9.02 -3.07
CA THR A 17 -4.81 10.43 -2.69
C THR A 17 -6.11 11.04 -2.15
N GLY A 18 -7.25 10.35 -2.30
CA GLY A 18 -8.58 10.73 -1.80
C GLY A 18 -8.79 10.68 -0.28
N ALA A 19 -7.74 10.80 0.53
CA ALA A 19 -7.86 10.87 1.97
C ALA A 19 -8.21 12.30 2.44
N ASN A 20 -9.46 12.74 2.22
CA ASN A 20 -10.02 13.91 2.90
C ASN A 20 -10.61 13.54 4.28
N SER A 21 -9.97 12.62 5.00
CA SER A 21 -10.35 12.30 6.37
C SER A 21 -9.56 13.21 7.31
N LYS A 22 -10.24 13.93 8.21
CA LYS A 22 -9.61 14.73 9.28
C LYS A 22 -8.58 13.91 10.06
N THR A 23 -8.82 12.60 10.19
CA THR A 23 -7.93 11.63 10.82
C THR A 23 -6.61 11.51 10.09
N VAL A 24 -6.61 11.41 8.75
CA VAL A 24 -5.37 11.32 7.96
C VAL A 24 -4.58 12.63 8.01
N LYS A 25 -5.27 13.78 8.02
CA LYS A 25 -4.63 15.09 8.23
C LYS A 25 -4.00 15.21 9.62
N ILE A 26 -4.66 14.71 10.67
CA ILE A 26 -4.12 14.68 12.03
C ILE A 26 -2.89 13.76 12.10
N PHE A 27 -2.94 12.55 11.53
CA PHE A 27 -1.78 11.66 11.46
C PHE A 27 -0.62 12.25 10.67
N LEU A 28 -0.90 12.94 9.55
CA LEU A 28 0.13 13.66 8.79
C LEU A 28 0.75 14.79 9.60
N ILE A 29 -0.06 15.60 10.28
CA ILE A 29 0.41 16.76 11.08
C ILE A 29 1.20 16.28 12.30
N VAL A 30 0.72 15.27 13.02
CA VAL A 30 1.41 14.68 14.16
C VAL A 30 2.71 14.00 13.71
N GLY A 31 2.69 13.27 12.60
CA GLY A 31 3.89 12.70 11.99
C GLY A 31 4.90 13.77 11.56
N LEU A 32 4.45 14.89 10.97
CA LEU A 32 5.29 16.02 10.53
C LEU A 32 5.93 16.77 11.70
N LEU A 33 5.29 16.75 12.87
CA LEU A 33 5.79 17.36 14.11
C LEU A 33 6.77 16.45 14.85
N LEU A 34 6.56 15.13 14.82
CA LEU A 34 7.41 14.15 15.53
C LEU A 34 8.62 13.69 14.72
N PHE A 35 8.55 13.75 13.39
CA PHE A 35 9.61 13.31 12.49
C PHE A 35 9.88 14.40 11.45
N PRO A 36 10.91 15.25 11.64
CA PRO A 36 11.28 16.30 10.68
C PRO A 36 11.55 15.76 9.26
N GLY A 37 11.98 14.49 9.15
CA GLY A 37 12.17 13.77 7.89
C GLY A 37 10.86 13.46 7.14
N LEU A 38 9.70 13.48 7.80
CA LEU A 38 8.40 13.26 7.12
C LEU A 38 8.05 14.39 6.14
N LYS A 39 8.72 15.55 6.26
CA LYS A 39 8.56 16.69 5.34
C LYS A 39 9.20 16.44 3.97
N LEU A 40 10.21 15.56 3.90
CA LEU A 40 10.72 15.01 2.63
C LEU A 40 9.74 13.94 2.07
N MET A 41 9.15 13.15 2.98
CA MET A 41 8.22 12.04 2.66
C MET A 41 6.97 12.42 1.88
N ALA A 42 6.47 13.64 2.08
CA ALA A 42 5.24 14.08 1.44
C ALA A 42 5.45 14.72 0.04
N GLN A 43 6.69 14.94 -0.40
CA GLN A 43 6.95 15.90 -1.49
C GLN A 43 7.74 15.37 -2.69
N SER A 44 8.27 14.14 -2.68
CA SER A 44 9.24 13.71 -3.70
C SER A 44 8.96 12.33 -4.32
N ASN A 45 8.67 12.28 -5.62
CA ASN A 45 8.80 11.05 -6.45
C ASN A 45 10.22 10.43 -6.38
N CYS A 46 11.17 11.13 -5.77
CA CYS A 46 12.56 10.72 -5.60
C CYS A 46 12.74 9.65 -4.50
N GLU A 47 11.82 9.52 -3.54
CA GLU A 47 12.08 8.65 -2.37
C GLU A 47 12.06 7.17 -2.69
N VAL A 48 11.08 6.73 -3.48
CA VAL A 48 11.03 5.35 -3.97
C VAL A 48 12.29 5.02 -4.77
N LEU A 49 12.84 6.01 -5.50
CA LEU A 49 14.10 5.85 -6.22
C LEU A 49 15.29 5.78 -5.26
N VAL A 50 15.35 6.62 -4.21
CA VAL A 50 16.43 6.64 -3.22
C VAL A 50 16.43 5.36 -2.38
N ILE A 51 15.30 5.00 -1.77
CA ILE A 51 15.17 3.77 -0.98
C ILE A 51 15.41 2.55 -1.87
N GLY A 52 14.86 2.53 -3.09
CA GLY A 52 15.02 1.42 -4.03
C GLY A 52 16.46 1.23 -4.51
N SER A 53 17.15 2.32 -4.89
CA SER A 53 18.53 2.24 -5.37
C SER A 53 19.54 1.96 -4.25
N THR A 54 19.38 2.58 -3.08
CA THR A 54 20.24 2.29 -1.92
C THR A 54 20.00 0.87 -1.39
N GLY A 55 18.75 0.39 -1.37
CA GLY A 55 18.42 -0.98 -0.99
C GLY A 55 19.01 -2.01 -1.94
N LEU A 56 18.94 -1.77 -3.26
CA LEU A 56 19.56 -2.63 -4.25
C LEU A 56 21.09 -2.68 -4.10
N MET A 57 21.71 -1.54 -3.79
CA MET A 57 23.15 -1.47 -3.53
C MET A 57 23.57 -2.28 -2.29
N LEU A 58 22.74 -2.25 -1.24
CA LEU A 58 22.97 -3.02 -0.01
C LEU A 58 22.65 -4.51 -0.15
N TRP A 59 21.78 -4.89 -1.10
CA TRP A 59 21.44 -6.31 -1.32
C TRP A 59 22.59 -7.06 -2.01
N VAL A 60 23.31 -6.41 -2.93
CA VAL A 60 24.43 -7.04 -3.67
C VAL A 60 25.70 -6.15 -3.62
N PRO A 61 26.24 -5.85 -2.43
CA PRO A 61 27.28 -4.83 -2.26
C PRO A 61 28.57 -5.18 -3.01
N GLU A 62 28.93 -6.48 -3.07
CA GLU A 62 30.10 -6.98 -3.80
C GLU A 62 30.08 -6.68 -5.30
N PHE A 63 28.89 -6.60 -5.89
CA PHE A 63 28.75 -6.22 -7.29
C PHE A 63 29.02 -4.72 -7.46
N PHE A 64 28.46 -3.88 -6.59
CA PHE A 64 28.60 -2.43 -6.69
C PHE A 64 30.00 -1.95 -6.33
N THR A 65 30.70 -2.59 -5.40
CA THR A 65 32.08 -2.23 -5.04
C THR A 65 33.11 -2.52 -6.13
N LYS A 66 32.74 -3.26 -7.20
CA LYS A 66 33.57 -3.38 -8.41
C LYS A 66 33.63 -2.08 -9.22
N PHE A 67 32.61 -1.23 -9.08
CA PHE A 67 32.46 0.01 -9.85
C PHE A 67 32.52 1.26 -8.96
N LEU A 68 32.18 1.13 -7.68
CA LEU A 68 32.04 2.21 -6.72
C LEU A 68 33.01 2.02 -5.55
N PRO A 69 33.48 3.12 -4.94
CA PRO A 69 34.37 3.03 -3.79
C PRO A 69 33.64 2.50 -2.56
N GLY A 70 34.31 1.69 -1.74
CA GLY A 70 33.68 1.01 -0.59
C GLY A 70 33.04 1.93 0.44
N TRP A 71 33.52 3.17 0.61
CA TRP A 71 32.91 4.15 1.53
C TRP A 71 31.48 4.50 1.13
N LEU A 72 31.13 4.37 -0.15
CA LEU A 72 29.78 4.67 -0.63
C LEU A 72 28.75 3.67 -0.10
N ILE A 73 29.16 2.43 0.18
CA ILE A 73 28.30 1.42 0.81
C ILE A 73 27.87 1.88 2.22
N ASN A 74 28.81 2.43 3.00
CA ASN A 74 28.52 2.98 4.32
C ASN A 74 27.53 4.15 4.24
N VAL A 75 27.69 5.02 3.25
CA VAL A 75 26.75 6.15 3.02
C VAL A 75 25.38 5.64 2.60
N THR A 76 25.30 4.65 1.70
CA THR A 76 24.02 4.04 1.33
C THR A 76 23.33 3.37 2.49
N GLN A 77 24.07 2.77 3.42
CA GLN A 77 23.48 2.17 4.62
C GLN A 77 22.79 3.22 5.49
N ILE A 78 23.45 4.36 5.74
CA ILE A 78 22.88 5.46 6.53
C ILE A 78 21.61 6.00 5.85
N ILE A 79 21.71 6.37 4.58
CA ILE A 79 20.58 6.92 3.82
C ILE A 79 19.42 5.93 3.76
N HIS A 80 19.69 4.66 3.47
CA HIS A 80 18.65 3.66 3.36
C HIS A 80 17.94 3.44 4.71
N SER A 81 18.70 3.31 5.80
CA SER A 81 18.13 3.08 7.13
C SER A 81 17.27 4.25 7.61
N ASP A 82 17.73 5.48 7.43
CA ASP A 82 17.03 6.69 7.89
C ASP A 82 15.69 6.90 7.16
N GLU A 83 15.61 6.52 5.88
CA GLU A 83 14.39 6.67 5.08
C GLU A 83 13.48 5.44 5.16
N THR A 84 14.04 4.23 5.29
CA THR A 84 13.26 2.98 5.25
C THR A 84 12.44 2.78 6.50
N LEU A 85 12.99 3.05 7.70
CA LEU A 85 12.28 2.81 8.94
C LEU A 85 11.00 3.67 9.06
N PRO A 86 11.03 4.98 8.79
CA PRO A 86 9.82 5.82 8.76
C PRO A 86 8.84 5.41 7.65
N ALA A 87 9.33 5.09 6.45
CA ALA A 87 8.47 4.67 5.33
C ALA A 87 7.73 3.35 5.64
N VAL A 88 8.43 2.36 6.19
CA VAL A 88 7.84 1.08 6.61
C VAL A 88 6.82 1.33 7.73
N GLY A 89 7.11 2.18 8.71
CA GLY A 89 6.17 2.53 9.78
C GLY A 89 4.91 3.23 9.28
N PHE A 90 5.06 4.16 8.33
CA PHE A 90 3.93 4.86 7.70
C PHE A 90 3.05 3.90 6.89
N ILE A 91 3.66 3.09 6.02
CA ILE A 91 2.94 2.09 5.23
C ILE A 91 2.27 1.11 6.17
N PHE A 92 2.99 0.49 7.11
CA PHE A 92 2.43 -0.47 8.04
C PHE A 92 1.24 0.12 8.80
N THR A 93 1.33 1.35 9.31
CA THR A 93 0.19 1.91 10.05
C THR A 93 -0.99 2.20 9.10
N ILE A 94 -0.80 3.09 8.13
CA ILE A 94 -1.92 3.60 7.33
C ILE A 94 -2.51 2.51 6.42
N HIS A 95 -1.66 1.70 5.77
CA HIS A 95 -2.12 0.64 4.89
C HIS A 95 -2.83 -0.48 5.67
N PHE A 96 -2.26 -0.90 6.80
CA PHE A 96 -2.79 -2.05 7.54
C PHE A 96 -4.14 -1.72 8.17
N PHE A 97 -4.32 -0.51 8.73
CA PHE A 97 -5.62 -0.09 9.24
C PHE A 97 -6.66 0.10 8.13
N ASN A 98 -6.32 0.74 7.00
CA ASN A 98 -7.29 1.05 5.96
C ASN A 98 -7.64 -0.14 5.05
N THR A 99 -6.71 -1.07 4.87
CA THR A 99 -6.85 -2.19 3.91
C THR A 99 -7.12 -3.51 4.59
N HIS A 100 -6.38 -3.82 5.65
CA HIS A 100 -6.40 -5.15 6.25
C HIS A 100 -7.36 -5.26 7.42
N LEU A 101 -7.44 -4.23 8.28
CA LEU A 101 -8.30 -4.23 9.46
C LEU A 101 -9.73 -3.74 9.19
N ARG A 102 -10.09 -3.49 7.92
CA ARG A 102 -11.47 -3.21 7.54
C ARG A 102 -12.30 -4.51 7.57
N PRO A 103 -13.34 -4.63 8.43
CA PRO A 103 -14.07 -5.89 8.61
C PRO A 103 -14.65 -6.46 7.32
N GLU A 104 -15.09 -5.58 6.40
CA GLU A 104 -15.70 -5.95 5.13
C GLU A 104 -14.71 -6.61 4.15
N SER A 105 -13.42 -6.31 4.26
CA SER A 105 -12.39 -6.81 3.37
C SER A 105 -11.30 -7.61 4.07
N PHE A 106 -11.49 -8.00 5.33
CA PHE A 106 -10.52 -8.81 6.06
C PHE A 106 -10.37 -10.20 5.41
N PRO A 107 -9.14 -10.73 5.24
CA PRO A 107 -7.82 -10.20 5.64
C PRO A 107 -7.22 -9.19 4.65
N MET A 108 -7.78 -9.07 3.45
CA MET A 108 -7.35 -8.17 2.38
C MET A 108 -8.43 -8.11 1.29
N ALA A 109 -8.60 -6.95 0.66
CA ALA A 109 -9.53 -6.77 -0.45
C ALA A 109 -9.14 -7.64 -1.66
N THR A 110 -10.01 -8.58 -2.04
CA THR A 110 -9.78 -9.56 -3.13
C THR A 110 -9.66 -8.89 -4.49
N VAL A 111 -10.18 -7.66 -4.62
CA VAL A 111 -10.12 -6.83 -5.83
C VAL A 111 -8.71 -6.60 -6.36
N ILE A 112 -7.67 -6.68 -5.52
CA ILE A 112 -6.27 -6.57 -5.98
C ILE A 112 -5.85 -7.73 -6.89
N PHE A 113 -6.45 -8.92 -6.70
CA PHE A 113 -6.19 -10.11 -7.50
C PHE A 113 -7.25 -10.32 -8.57
N THR A 114 -8.51 -10.05 -8.23
CA THR A 114 -9.61 -10.31 -9.16
C THR A 114 -9.79 -9.15 -10.15
N GLY A 115 -9.57 -7.91 -9.72
CA GLY A 115 -9.92 -6.71 -10.49
C GLY A 115 -11.42 -6.39 -10.49
N TYR A 116 -12.23 -7.06 -9.66
CA TYR A 116 -13.68 -6.88 -9.63
C TYR A 116 -14.15 -6.54 -8.21
N VAL A 117 -15.10 -5.60 -8.12
CA VAL A 117 -15.78 -5.22 -6.88
C VAL A 117 -17.27 -5.49 -7.02
N LEU A 118 -17.91 -5.95 -5.96
CA LEU A 118 -19.34 -6.26 -6.00
C LEU A 118 -20.12 -4.95 -6.17
N GLU A 119 -21.14 -4.94 -7.04
CA GLU A 119 -21.81 -3.68 -7.39
C GLU A 119 -22.48 -3.00 -6.18
N GLU A 120 -23.08 -3.79 -5.27
CA GLU A 120 -23.68 -3.29 -4.02
C GLU A 120 -22.63 -2.70 -3.06
N GLU A 121 -21.46 -3.34 -2.93
CA GLU A 121 -20.33 -2.84 -2.15
C GLU A 121 -19.85 -1.50 -2.74
N TYR A 122 -19.70 -1.43 -4.06
CA TYR A 122 -19.27 -0.20 -4.73
C TYR A 122 -20.28 0.95 -4.58
N LYS A 123 -21.59 0.68 -4.63
CA LYS A 123 -22.62 1.70 -4.36
C LYS A 123 -22.55 2.24 -2.93
N LYS A 124 -22.28 1.36 -1.96
CA LYS A 124 -22.13 1.73 -0.56
C LYS A 124 -20.88 2.57 -0.34
N ASP A 125 -19.75 2.13 -0.88
CA ASP A 125 -18.45 2.76 -0.65
C ASP A 125 -18.27 4.04 -1.47
N ARG A 126 -18.85 4.11 -2.67
CA ARG A 126 -18.67 5.20 -3.65
C ARG A 126 -19.97 5.60 -4.36
N PRO A 127 -20.98 6.07 -3.61
CA PRO A 127 -22.29 6.39 -4.18
C PRO A 127 -22.22 7.46 -5.28
N HIS A 128 -21.36 8.47 -5.11
CA HIS A 128 -21.20 9.55 -6.07
C HIS A 128 -20.56 9.09 -7.40
N GLU A 129 -19.50 8.27 -7.37
CA GLU A 129 -18.90 7.70 -8.59
C GLU A 129 -19.92 6.80 -9.32
N TYR A 130 -20.68 6.00 -8.57
CA TYR A 130 -21.72 5.16 -9.14
C TYR A 130 -22.82 5.99 -9.83
N GLU A 131 -23.30 7.06 -9.19
CA GLU A 131 -24.30 7.96 -9.77
C GLU A 131 -23.81 8.61 -11.08
N GLN A 132 -22.53 8.99 -11.14
CA GLN A 132 -21.92 9.52 -12.36
C GLN A 132 -21.88 8.48 -13.49
N PHE A 133 -21.56 7.21 -13.20
CA PHE A 133 -21.61 6.14 -14.20
C PHE A 133 -23.03 5.88 -14.72
N VAL A 134 -24.04 5.98 -13.85
CA VAL A 134 -25.44 5.84 -14.25
C VAL A 134 -25.87 7.01 -15.13
N LYS A 135 -25.60 8.26 -14.71
CA LYS A 135 -25.95 9.48 -15.48
C LYS A 135 -25.26 9.55 -16.84
N SER A 136 -24.02 9.08 -16.93
CA SER A 136 -23.25 9.06 -18.19
C SER A 136 -23.57 7.86 -19.09
N GLY A 137 -24.44 6.93 -18.68
CA GLY A 137 -24.78 5.73 -19.44
C GLY A 137 -23.69 4.65 -19.49
N LYS A 138 -22.51 4.92 -18.93
CA LYS A 138 -21.32 4.04 -18.97
C LYS A 138 -21.39 2.84 -18.01
N ILE A 139 -22.44 2.75 -17.19
CA ILE A 139 -22.58 1.69 -16.19
C ILE A 139 -22.60 0.28 -16.80
N ASN A 140 -23.13 0.13 -18.02
CA ASN A 140 -23.21 -1.17 -18.69
C ASN A 140 -21.85 -1.61 -19.25
N ASP A 141 -20.94 -0.68 -19.52
CA ASP A 141 -19.59 -0.99 -20.03
C ASP A 141 -18.69 -1.59 -18.94
N VAL A 142 -18.95 -1.24 -17.68
CA VAL A 142 -18.15 -1.65 -16.54
C VAL A 142 -18.77 -2.80 -15.74
N ARG A 143 -20.08 -3.02 -15.90
CA ARG A 143 -20.82 -4.07 -15.20
C ARG A 143 -20.59 -5.40 -15.90
N VAL A 144 -20.10 -6.36 -15.14
CA VAL A 144 -19.80 -7.72 -15.60
C VAL A 144 -20.46 -8.72 -14.66
N GLU A 145 -21.11 -9.73 -15.23
CA GLU A 145 -21.54 -10.90 -14.46
C GLU A 145 -20.38 -11.87 -14.35
N LYS A 146 -20.00 -12.17 -13.12
CA LYS A 146 -18.87 -13.06 -12.84
C LYS A 146 -19.19 -13.97 -11.68
N GLU A 147 -18.63 -15.16 -11.76
CA GLU A 147 -18.62 -16.13 -10.67
C GLU A 147 -17.17 -16.52 -10.41
N PHE A 148 -16.73 -16.37 -9.17
CA PHE A 148 -15.41 -16.79 -8.73
C PHE A 148 -15.50 -18.19 -8.16
N THR A 149 -14.55 -19.06 -8.51
CA THR A 149 -14.54 -20.41 -7.94
C THR A 149 -14.17 -20.34 -6.45
N LYS A 150 -14.70 -21.27 -5.67
CA LYS A 150 -14.40 -21.35 -4.22
C LYS A 150 -12.89 -21.53 -3.97
N GLU A 151 -12.21 -22.27 -4.84
CA GLU A 151 -10.76 -22.49 -4.77
C GLU A 151 -9.97 -21.21 -5.01
N GLN A 152 -10.31 -20.44 -6.05
CA GLN A 152 -9.66 -19.14 -6.31
C GLN A 152 -9.77 -18.20 -5.11
N MET A 153 -10.98 -18.06 -4.55
CA MET A 153 -11.21 -17.20 -3.40
C MET A 153 -10.50 -17.69 -2.14
N LYS A 154 -10.42 -19.02 -1.94
CA LYS A 154 -9.68 -19.63 -0.84
C LYS A 154 -8.19 -19.32 -0.96
N THR A 155 -7.60 -19.51 -2.13
CA THR A 155 -6.18 -19.23 -2.38
C THR A 155 -5.85 -17.76 -2.13
N ILE A 156 -6.66 -16.84 -2.65
CA ILE A 156 -6.48 -15.39 -2.42
C ILE A 156 -6.55 -15.06 -0.92
N ARG A 157 -7.50 -15.63 -0.19
CA ARG A 157 -7.62 -15.40 1.26
C ARG A 157 -6.45 -15.98 2.04
N ILE A 158 -5.99 -17.19 1.70
CA ILE A 158 -4.81 -17.80 2.33
C ILE A 158 -3.60 -16.90 2.12
N PHE A 159 -3.35 -16.48 0.88
CA PHE A 159 -2.28 -15.53 0.57
C PHE A 159 -2.40 -14.25 1.39
N GLY A 160 -3.60 -13.67 1.46
CA GLY A 160 -3.88 -12.47 2.26
C GLY A 160 -3.55 -12.66 3.74
N PHE A 161 -3.94 -13.79 4.34
CA PHE A 161 -3.58 -14.12 5.73
C PHE A 161 -2.07 -14.31 5.90
N THR A 162 -1.42 -15.04 5.00
CA THR A 162 0.03 -15.27 5.07
C THR A 162 0.79 -13.95 5.01
N ALA A 163 0.44 -13.06 4.08
CA ALA A 163 1.05 -11.74 3.96
C ALA A 163 0.78 -10.87 5.20
N LEU A 164 -0.46 -10.91 5.72
CA LEU A 164 -0.84 -10.18 6.94
C LEU A 164 0.01 -10.59 8.14
N PHE A 165 0.07 -11.89 8.43
CA PHE A 165 0.85 -12.40 9.55
C PHE A 165 2.35 -12.18 9.37
N ALA A 166 2.87 -12.36 8.16
CA ALA A 166 4.27 -12.06 7.87
C ALA A 166 4.60 -10.58 8.15
N GLY A 167 3.74 -9.64 7.76
CA GLY A 167 3.91 -8.22 8.04
C GLY A 167 3.86 -7.89 9.54
N VAL A 168 2.92 -8.49 10.29
CA VAL A 168 2.83 -8.33 11.75
C VAL A 168 4.06 -8.89 12.44
N ILE A 169 4.49 -10.11 12.07
CA ILE A 169 5.69 -10.75 12.64
C ILE A 169 6.92 -9.88 12.36
N MET A 170 7.10 -9.40 11.12
CA MET A 170 8.23 -8.54 10.77
C MET A 170 8.26 -7.27 11.62
N THR A 171 7.10 -6.66 11.84
CA THR A 171 6.99 -5.45 12.66
C THR A 171 7.35 -5.73 14.12
N ILE A 172 6.87 -6.85 14.68
CA ILE A 172 7.23 -7.27 16.04
C ILE A 172 8.75 -7.49 16.15
N LEU A 173 9.37 -8.13 15.16
CA LEU A 173 10.81 -8.37 15.13
C LEU A 173 11.61 -7.07 15.07
N ILE A 174 11.17 -6.09 14.26
CA ILE A 174 11.80 -4.77 14.20
C ILE A 174 11.71 -4.08 15.57
N ILE A 175 10.52 -4.04 16.18
CA ILE A 175 10.32 -3.42 17.50
C ILE A 175 11.18 -4.12 18.55
N TYR A 176 11.21 -5.46 18.55
CA TYR A 176 12.07 -6.23 19.44
C TYR A 176 13.54 -5.87 19.26
N SER A 177 14.01 -5.78 18.01
CA SER A 177 15.38 -5.39 17.70
C SER A 177 15.72 -3.97 18.17
N LEU A 178 14.77 -3.03 18.16
CA LEU A 178 15.01 -1.65 18.60
C LEU A 178 15.03 -1.49 20.13
N ILE A 179 14.36 -2.40 20.86
CA ILE A 179 14.27 -2.33 22.34
C ILE A 179 15.44 -3.06 23.00
N PHE A 180 15.87 -4.19 22.42
CA PHE A 180 16.81 -5.10 23.06
C PHE A 180 18.21 -5.09 22.44
N HIS A 181 18.45 -4.24 21.44
CA HIS A 181 19.70 -4.14 20.72
C HIS A 181 20.15 -2.68 20.58
#